data_AF-A0A291DCS1-F1
#
_entry.id   AF-A0A291DCS1-F1
#
_cell.length_a   1.000
_cell.length_b   1.000
_cell.length_c   1.000
_cell.angle_alpha   90.00
_cell.angle_beta   90.00
_cell.angle_gamma   90.00
#
_symmetry.space_group_name_H-M   'P 1'
#
loop_
_entity.id
_entity.type
_entity.pdbx_description
1 polymer ?
#
loop_
_entity_poly.entity_id
_entity_poly.type
_entity_poly.pdbx_seq_one_letter_code
_entity_poly.pdbx_strand_id
1 'polypeptide(L)'
;MSKNDLVVDENGIARPQDHKRKGKKDLRRVKLRGITWEIDVDAMDDADLMEDLVESENGNPKAMFTVIDAIVTNGGVKAVKDALRDKNGKVKFSAYSKFFMELMERLNPSS
;
A
#
# COMPACT_ATOMS: atom_id res chain seq x y z
N MET A 1 27.95 20.44 -1.04
CA MET A 1 28.19 19.89 0.31
C MET A 1 26.94 20.15 1.13
N SER A 2 26.06 19.16 1.33
CA SER A 2 24.82 19.35 2.12
C SER A 2 25.01 18.76 3.50
N LYS A 3 24.80 19.58 4.52
CA LYS A 3 24.96 19.27 5.95
C LYS A 3 23.87 18.30 6.39
N ASN A 4 24.25 17.27 7.14
CA ASN A 4 23.35 16.33 7.81
C ASN A 4 22.80 17.00 9.08
N ASP A 5 21.49 17.23 9.14
CA ASP A 5 20.80 17.55 10.39
C ASP A 5 20.64 16.26 11.23
N LEU A 6 21.37 16.19 12.34
CA LEU A 6 21.19 15.18 13.39
C LEU A 6 20.41 15.84 14.52
N VAL A 7 19.27 15.25 14.91
CA VAL A 7 18.53 15.67 16.11
C VAL A 7 19.08 14.86 17.29
N VAL A 8 19.65 15.54 18.28
CA VAL A 8 20.19 14.96 19.50
C VAL A 8 19.11 14.97 20.60
N ASP A 9 18.92 13.83 21.27
CA ASP A 9 18.07 13.77 22.46
C ASP A 9 18.78 14.36 23.70
N GLU A 10 18.03 14.55 24.79
CA GLU A 10 18.50 15.16 26.05
C GLU A 10 19.67 14.42 26.74
N ASN A 11 20.05 13.24 26.24
CA ASN A 11 21.19 12.44 26.71
C ASN A 11 22.38 12.45 25.72
N GLY A 12 22.34 13.30 24.69
CA GLY A 12 23.45 13.47 23.74
C GLY A 12 23.62 12.29 22.78
N ILE A 13 22.63 11.40 22.70
CA ILE A 13 22.65 10.28 21.75
C ILE A 13 21.98 10.74 20.46
N ALA A 14 22.78 10.85 19.39
CA ALA A 14 22.27 11.05 18.05
C ALA A 14 21.57 9.76 17.59
N ARG A 15 20.26 9.66 17.84
CA ARG A 15 19.46 8.58 17.25
C ARG A 15 19.22 8.96 15.79
N PRO A 16 19.41 8.03 14.84
CA PRO A 16 18.89 8.23 13.50
C PRO A 16 17.41 8.51 13.68
N GLN A 17 16.95 9.68 13.24
CA GLN A 17 15.53 9.86 13.02
C GLN A 17 15.19 8.85 11.94
N ASP A 18 14.57 7.73 12.33
CA ASP A 18 13.98 6.74 11.42
C ASP A 18 12.71 7.36 10.79
N HIS A 19 12.87 8.54 10.24
CA HIS A 19 12.12 8.97 9.10
C HIS A 19 12.94 8.47 7.93
N LYS A 20 12.69 7.23 7.49
CA LYS A 20 13.04 6.78 6.13
C LYS A 20 12.74 7.96 5.21
N ARG A 21 13.81 8.63 4.77
CA ARG A 21 13.73 9.74 3.81
C ARG A 21 12.82 9.23 2.71
N LYS A 22 11.73 9.94 2.41
CA LYS A 22 10.84 9.60 1.29
C LYS A 22 11.71 9.51 0.04
N GLY A 23 12.23 8.31 -0.23
CA GLY A 23 12.85 7.97 -1.49
C GLY A 23 11.82 8.25 -2.58
N LYS A 24 12.27 8.44 -3.81
CA LYS A 24 11.34 8.38 -4.93
C LYS A 24 10.58 7.06 -4.82
N LYS A 25 9.30 7.12 -4.46
CA LYS A 25 8.41 5.96 -4.44
C LYS A 25 8.47 5.31 -5.82
N ASP A 26 8.71 4.01 -5.91
CA ASP A 26 8.59 3.27 -7.17
C ASP A 26 7.11 3.12 -7.53
N LEU A 27 6.59 4.12 -8.24
CA LEU A 27 5.19 4.15 -8.67
C LEU A 27 5.03 3.42 -10.00
N ARG A 28 4.28 2.31 -9.99
CA ARG A 28 3.84 1.61 -11.20
C ARG A 28 2.40 1.92 -11.54
N ARG A 29 2.17 2.16 -12.84
CA ARG A 29 0.82 2.37 -13.38
C ARG A 29 0.23 1.06 -13.87
N VAL A 30 -0.86 0.63 -13.26
CA VAL A 30 -1.55 -0.62 -13.58
C VAL A 30 -2.94 -0.32 -14.10
N LYS A 31 -3.24 -0.71 -15.33
CA LYS A 31 -4.59 -0.61 -15.88
C LYS A 31 -5.40 -1.83 -15.48
N LEU A 32 -6.40 -1.65 -14.61
CA LEU A 32 -7.28 -2.70 -14.12
C LEU A 32 -8.74 -2.20 -14.11
N ARG A 33 -9.66 -3.01 -14.65
CA ARG A 33 -11.11 -2.70 -14.71
C ARG A 33 -11.43 -1.36 -15.38
N GLY A 34 -10.64 -0.97 -16.37
CA GLY A 34 -10.80 0.30 -17.08
C GLY A 34 -10.25 1.53 -16.35
N ILE A 35 -9.74 1.37 -15.14
CA ILE A 35 -9.12 2.43 -14.33
C ILE A 35 -7.59 2.24 -14.36
N THR A 36 -6.85 3.35 -14.42
CA THR A 36 -5.40 3.32 -14.26
C THR A 36 -5.08 3.59 -12.79
N TRP A 37 -4.49 2.63 -12.12
CA TRP A 37 -4.10 2.68 -10.71
C TRP A 37 -2.62 3.04 -10.60
N GLU A 38 -2.28 3.88 -9.63
CA GLU A 38 -0.90 4.23 -9.31
C GLU A 38 -0.49 3.50 -8.04
N ILE A 39 0.37 2.51 -8.21
CA ILE A 39 0.76 1.56 -7.16
C ILE A 39 2.16 1.88 -6.68
N ASP A 40 2.32 2.06 -5.38
CA ASP A 40 3.60 2.14 -4.69
C ASP A 40 4.14 0.72 -4.48
N VAL A 41 5.12 0.33 -5.30
CA VAL A 41 5.66 -1.03 -5.27
C VAL A 41 6.63 -1.22 -4.10
N ASP A 42 7.29 -0.15 -3.65
CA ASP A 42 8.11 -0.20 -2.43
C ASP A 42 7.27 -0.56 -1.21
N ALA A 43 6.01 -0.11 -1.16
CA ALA A 43 5.08 -0.46 -0.09
C ALA A 43 4.64 -1.94 -0.14
N MET A 44 4.83 -2.64 -1.26
CA MET A 44 4.51 -4.06 -1.38
C MET A 44 5.65 -4.97 -0.91
N ASP A 45 6.89 -4.47 -0.95
CA ASP A 45 8.07 -5.16 -0.41
C ASP A 45 8.22 -4.93 1.11
N ASP A 46 7.31 -4.17 1.73
CA ASP A 46 7.30 -3.93 3.16
C ASP A 46 6.77 -5.16 3.92
N ALA A 47 7.65 -5.78 4.69
CA ALA A 47 7.35 -7.01 5.41
C ALA A 47 6.26 -6.82 6.48
N ASP A 48 6.18 -5.65 7.13
CA ASP A 48 5.15 -5.35 8.13
C ASP A 48 3.77 -5.27 7.46
N LEU A 49 3.69 -4.70 6.25
CA LEU A 49 2.43 -4.66 5.47
C LEU A 49 2.00 -6.04 4.98
N MET A 50 2.95 -6.91 4.65
CA MET A 50 2.65 -8.29 4.24
C MET A 50 2.25 -9.17 5.42
N GLU A 51 2.80 -8.93 6.62
CA GLU A 51 2.35 -9.58 7.86
C GLU A 51 0.90 -9.18 8.18
N ASP A 52 0.58 -7.88 8.12
CA ASP A 52 -0.79 -7.36 8.23
C ASP A 52 -1.75 -8.07 7.25
N LEU A 53 -1.32 -8.28 6.00
CA LEU A 53 -2.12 -8.99 5.01
C LEU A 53 -2.41 -10.45 5.42
N VAL A 54 -1.41 -11.16 5.93
CA VAL A 54 -1.57 -12.54 6.43
C VAL A 54 -2.48 -12.57 7.66
N GLU A 55 -2.38 -11.59 8.56
CA GLU A 55 -3.32 -11.44 9.68
C GLU A 55 -4.76 -11.17 9.22
N SER A 56 -4.95 -10.57 8.04
CA SER A 56 -6.28 -10.43 7.44
C SER A 56 -6.95 -11.77 7.16
N GLU A 57 -6.18 -12.80 6.82
CA GLU A 57 -6.71 -14.15 6.61
C GLU A 57 -7.03 -14.86 7.93
N ASN A 58 -6.34 -14.47 9.02
CA ASN A 58 -6.53 -15.02 10.37
C ASN A 58 -7.63 -14.33 11.20
N GLY A 59 -8.38 -13.38 10.62
CA GLY A 59 -9.58 -12.82 11.24
C GLY A 59 -9.59 -11.29 11.39
N ASN A 60 -8.59 -10.57 10.87
CA ASN A 60 -8.59 -9.10 10.87
C ASN A 60 -8.82 -8.51 9.46
N PRO A 61 -10.07 -8.47 8.95
CA PRO A 61 -10.37 -7.96 7.61
C PRO A 61 -10.02 -6.48 7.39
N LYS A 62 -9.64 -5.74 8.46
CA LYS A 62 -9.20 -4.35 8.34
C LYS A 62 -7.81 -4.23 7.74
N ALA A 63 -6.93 -5.21 7.97
CA ALA A 63 -5.55 -5.14 7.50
C ALA A 63 -5.47 -5.11 5.96
N MET A 64 -6.35 -5.83 5.26
CA MET A 64 -6.51 -5.71 3.81
C MET A 64 -6.82 -4.27 3.35
N PHE A 65 -7.58 -3.49 4.11
CA PHE A 65 -7.85 -2.09 3.76
C PHE A 65 -6.62 -1.21 3.97
N THR A 66 -5.84 -1.45 5.03
CA THR A 66 -4.57 -0.76 5.31
C THR A 66 -3.57 -0.99 4.18
N VAL A 67 -3.39 -2.25 3.76
CA VAL A 67 -2.50 -2.61 2.66
C VAL A 67 -2.91 -1.92 1.36
N ILE A 68 -4.20 -1.95 1.00
CA ILE A 68 -4.66 -1.25 -0.21
C ILE A 68 -4.45 0.26 -0.13
N ASP A 69 -4.68 0.88 1.03
CA ASP A 69 -4.45 2.32 1.21
C ASP A 69 -2.97 2.69 1.11
N ALA A 70 -2.08 1.80 1.58
CA ALA A 70 -0.65 1.97 1.49
C ALA A 70 -0.12 1.85 0.04
N ILE A 71 -0.61 0.86 -0.72
CA ILE A 71 -0.14 0.59 -2.08
C ILE A 71 -0.83 1.49 -3.13
N VAL A 72 -2.12 1.79 -3.01
CA VAL A 72 -2.87 2.58 -4.02
C VAL A 72 -2.76 4.07 -3.72
N THR A 73 -1.88 4.77 -4.43
CA THR A 73 -1.62 6.19 -4.15
C THR A 73 -2.65 7.14 -4.77
N ASN A 74 -3.30 6.75 -5.87
CA ASN A 74 -4.27 7.58 -6.57
C ASN A 74 -5.71 7.44 -6.03
N GLY A 75 -5.88 7.70 -4.74
CA GLY A 75 -7.18 7.74 -4.06
C GLY A 75 -7.43 6.61 -3.06
N GLY A 76 -6.42 5.76 -2.82
CA GLY A 76 -6.40 4.80 -1.71
C GLY A 76 -7.55 3.83 -1.68
N VAL A 77 -7.90 3.41 -0.47
CA VAL A 77 -8.99 2.47 -0.18
C VAL A 77 -10.35 2.98 -0.71
N LYS A 78 -10.56 4.30 -0.76
CA LYS A 78 -11.84 4.89 -1.16
C LYS A 78 -12.08 4.73 -2.66
N ALA A 79 -11.09 5.04 -3.49
CA ALA A 79 -11.19 4.87 -4.94
C ALA A 79 -11.43 3.41 -5.32
N VAL A 80 -10.75 2.48 -4.63
CA VAL A 80 -10.98 1.03 -4.80
C VAL A 80 -12.39 0.65 -4.38
N LYS A 81 -12.88 1.13 -3.22
CA LYS A 81 -14.26 0.86 -2.78
C LYS A 81 -15.30 1.37 -3.77
N ASP A 82 -15.14 2.58 -4.30
CA ASP A 82 -16.06 3.12 -5.30
C ASP A 82 -16.01 2.33 -6.62
N ALA A 83 -14.83 1.88 -7.04
CA ALA A 83 -14.66 1.02 -8.21
C ALA A 83 -15.25 -0.39 -8.04
N LEU A 84 -15.31 -0.90 -6.81
CA LEU A 84 -15.82 -2.24 -6.48
C LEU A 84 -17.28 -2.24 -5.99
N ARG A 85 -17.92 -1.07 -5.93
CA ARG A 85 -19.29 -0.91 -5.46
C ARG A 85 -20.28 -1.56 -6.42
N ASP A 86 -21.13 -2.43 -5.91
CA ASP A 86 -22.18 -3.07 -6.71
C ASP A 86 -23.39 -2.16 -6.93
N LYS A 87 -24.36 -2.64 -7.73
CA LYS A 87 -25.62 -1.92 -8.04
C LYS A 87 -26.48 -1.62 -6.80
N ASN A 88 -26.24 -2.32 -5.69
CA ASN A 88 -26.92 -2.14 -4.41
C ASN A 88 -26.11 -1.27 -3.44
N GLY A 89 -25.00 -0.67 -3.89
CA GLY A 89 -24.13 0.19 -3.10
C GLY A 89 -23.18 -0.57 -2.15
N LYS A 90 -23.14 -1.90 -2.20
CA LYS A 90 -22.33 -2.75 -1.31
C LYS A 90 -21.01 -3.15 -1.98
N VAL A 91 -19.93 -3.14 -1.21
CA VAL A 91 -18.64 -3.68 -1.63
C VAL A 91 -18.48 -5.03 -0.94
N LYS A 92 -18.50 -6.12 -1.71
CA LYS A 92 -18.28 -7.46 -1.17
C LYS A 92 -16.80 -7.65 -0.87
N PHE A 93 -16.47 -8.27 0.25
CA PHE A 93 -15.09 -8.60 0.61
C PHE A 93 -14.41 -9.46 -0.48
N SER A 94 -15.14 -10.41 -1.07
CA SER A 94 -14.64 -11.22 -2.19
C SER A 94 -14.28 -10.42 -3.45
N ALA A 95 -14.94 -9.28 -3.70
CA ALA A 95 -14.56 -8.39 -4.79
C ALA A 95 -13.24 -7.67 -4.49
N TYR A 96 -12.99 -7.40 -3.21
CA TYR A 96 -11.78 -6.76 -2.70
C TYR A 96 -10.57 -7.69 -2.82
N SER A 97 -10.68 -8.93 -2.32
CA SER A 97 -9.63 -9.95 -2.46
C SER A 97 -9.35 -10.24 -3.93
N LYS A 98 -10.38 -10.30 -4.79
CA LYS A 98 -10.21 -10.50 -6.23
C LYS A 98 -9.47 -9.35 -6.90
N PHE A 99 -9.79 -8.11 -6.57
CA PHE A 99 -9.06 -6.94 -7.05
C PHE A 99 -7.59 -6.99 -6.65
N PHE A 100 -7.30 -7.33 -5.40
CA PHE A 100 -5.93 -7.45 -4.91
C PHE A 100 -5.15 -8.53 -5.66
N MET A 101 -5.73 -9.72 -5.87
CA MET A 101 -5.09 -10.78 -6.66
C MET A 101 -4.83 -10.33 -8.11
N GLU A 102 -5.83 -9.75 -8.78
CA GLU A 102 -5.69 -9.20 -10.14
C GLU A 102 -4.59 -8.13 -10.23
N LEU A 103 -4.43 -7.33 -9.17
CA LEU A 103 -3.39 -6.30 -9.06
C LEU A 103 -1.99 -6.92 -8.93
N MET A 104 -1.84 -7.89 -8.02
CA MET A 104 -0.58 -8.64 -7.80
C MET A 104 -0.14 -9.36 -9.08
N GLU A 105 -1.06 -10.03 -9.78
CA GLU A 105 -0.78 -10.69 -11.07
C GLU A 105 -0.25 -9.71 -12.11
N ARG A 106 -0.78 -8.47 -12.14
CA ARG A 106 -0.39 -7.47 -13.12
C ARG A 106 0.93 -6.76 -12.78
N LEU A 107 1.32 -6.79 -11.50
CA LEU A 107 2.55 -6.19 -10.98
C LEU A 107 3.74 -7.14 -11.01
N ASN A 108 3.48 -8.45 -10.87
CA ASN A 108 4.52 -9.47 -10.95
C ASN A 108 5.13 -9.48 -12.37
N PRO A 109 6.44 -9.20 -12.54
CA PRO A 109 7.09 -9.11 -13.84
C PRO A 109 7.35 -10.46 -14.53
N SER A 110 6.66 -11.53 -14.14
CA SER A 110 6.83 -12.85 -14.73
C SER A 110 5.94 -13.02 -15.97
N SER A 111 6.25 -12.27 -17.02
CA SER A 111 6.27 -12.74 -18.42
C SER A 111 6.98 -11.77 -19.34
#